data_AF-A0A3D0M9P8-F1
#
_entry.id   AF-A0A3D0M9P8-F1
#
_cell.length_a   1.000
_cell.length_b   1.000
_cell.length_c   1.000
_cell.angle_alpha   90.00
_cell.angle_beta   90.00
_cell.angle_gamma   90.00
#
_symmetry.space_group_name_H-M   'P 1'
#
loop_
_entity.id
_entity.type
_entity.pdbx_description
1 polymer ?
#
loop_
_entity_poly.entity_id
_entity_poly.type
_entity_poly.pdbx_seq_one_letter_code
_entity_poly.pdbx_strand_id
1 'polypeptide(L)'
;MPDPLKGVAPQAYELMLKTRDGQALDTLVDRACLCAMEKAGKASKNKLFRQYELLSVALSDIKLAVRAQKMGKPLSFLQQALAPSSLLDTDLLARAAAKSREDLFAYLDKVGFGDAAESLKQSGAAFERWCDNKQIDLLKQEKYDIASVGPVLAYYLARENEIKTARILLTAKANGFDDSVIEERVRAMYV
;
A
#
# COMPACT_ATOMS: atom_id res chain seq x y z
N MET A 1 -6.14 -18.55 12.25
CA MET A 1 -5.15 -17.55 11.77
C MET A 1 -4.35 -18.17 10.63
N PRO A 2 -4.10 -17.46 9.51
CA PRO A 2 -3.29 -17.97 8.40
C PRO A 2 -1.90 -18.40 8.88
N ASP A 3 -1.35 -19.46 8.29
CA ASP A 3 -0.07 -20.05 8.70
C ASP A 3 1.11 -19.06 8.79
N PRO A 4 1.28 -18.09 7.85
CA PRO A 4 2.36 -17.12 7.92
C PRO A 4 2.31 -16.20 9.15
N LEU A 5 1.12 -16.02 9.75
CA LEU A 5 0.88 -15.12 10.88
C LEU A 5 0.81 -15.86 12.23
N LYS A 6 0.74 -17.20 12.23
CA LYS A 6 0.68 -18.01 13.47
C LYS A 6 1.87 -17.75 14.39
N GLY A 7 3.07 -17.56 13.83
CA GLY A 7 4.28 -17.28 14.61
C GLY A 7 4.34 -15.86 15.20
N VAL A 8 3.50 -14.95 14.71
CA VAL A 8 3.48 -13.53 15.11
C VAL A 8 2.54 -13.32 16.29
N ALA A 9 1.45 -14.09 16.38
CA ALA A 9 0.46 -13.95 17.45
C ALA A 9 1.05 -14.04 18.88
N PRO A 10 1.97 -14.98 19.20
CA PRO A 10 2.59 -15.03 20.52
C PRO A 10 3.44 -13.79 20.80
N GLN A 11 4.20 -13.33 19.80
CA GLN A 11 5.07 -12.14 19.91
C GLN A 11 4.25 -10.87 20.11
N ALA A 12 3.16 -10.73 19.34
CA ALA A 12 2.19 -9.66 19.47
C ALA A 12 1.55 -9.63 20.87
N TYR A 13 1.15 -10.79 21.38
CA TYR A 13 0.58 -10.92 22.72
C TYR A 13 1.58 -10.50 23.80
N GLU A 14 2.82 -11.00 23.74
CA GLU A 14 3.88 -10.63 24.67
C GLU A 14 4.22 -9.13 24.61
N LEU A 15 4.32 -8.57 23.41
CA LEU A 15 4.60 -7.16 23.21
C LEU A 15 3.55 -6.29 23.89
N MET A 16 2.27 -6.63 23.73
CA MET A 16 1.18 -5.92 24.38
C MET A 16 1.19 -6.04 25.90
N LEU A 17 1.45 -7.24 26.43
CA LEU A 17 1.55 -7.44 27.87
C LEU A 17 2.68 -6.62 28.51
N LYS A 18 3.82 -6.52 27.82
CA LYS A 18 5.03 -5.86 28.34
C LYS A 18 5.00 -4.34 28.16
N THR A 19 4.54 -3.86 27.00
CA THR A 19 4.70 -2.45 26.59
C THR A 19 3.39 -1.68 26.54
N ARG A 20 2.25 -2.36 26.33
CA ARG A 20 0.95 -1.76 26.00
C ARG A 20 1.00 -0.76 24.83
N ASP A 21 1.99 -0.91 23.95
CA ASP A 21 2.16 -0.05 22.78
C ASP A 21 1.36 -0.59 21.59
N GLY A 22 0.21 0.02 21.32
CA GLY A 22 -0.64 -0.23 20.15
C GLY A 22 0.07 -0.08 18.82
N GLN A 23 0.88 0.96 18.70
CA GLN A 23 1.58 1.24 17.46
C GLN A 23 2.65 0.17 17.17
N ALA A 24 3.36 -0.28 18.20
CA ALA A 24 4.35 -1.35 18.05
C ALA A 24 3.69 -2.68 17.66
N LEU A 25 2.52 -3.01 18.25
CA LEU A 25 1.73 -4.18 17.88
C LEU A 25 1.30 -4.12 16.40
N ASP A 26 0.67 -3.02 15.99
CA ASP A 26 0.17 -2.85 14.62
C ASP A 26 1.33 -2.96 13.62
N THR A 27 2.46 -2.31 13.92
CA THR A 27 3.67 -2.37 13.08
C THR A 27 4.18 -3.80 12.90
N LEU A 28 4.19 -4.60 13.98
CA LEU A 28 4.63 -6.00 13.94
C LEU A 28 3.71 -6.85 13.07
N VAL A 29 2.39 -6.71 13.24
CA VAL A 29 1.39 -7.51 12.51
C VAL A 29 1.33 -7.11 11.05
N ASP A 30 1.33 -5.80 10.75
CA ASP A 30 1.30 -5.27 9.39
C ASP A 30 2.53 -5.71 8.60
N ARG A 31 3.73 -5.57 9.20
CA ARG A 31 4.96 -6.05 8.56
C ARG A 31 4.89 -7.54 8.25
N ALA A 32 4.40 -8.35 9.19
CA ALA A 32 4.29 -9.79 8.96
C ALA A 32 3.29 -10.13 7.85
N CYS A 33 2.19 -9.38 7.74
CA CYS A 33 1.23 -9.50 6.65
C CYS A 33 1.89 -9.21 5.30
N LEU A 34 2.59 -8.08 5.19
CA LEU A 34 3.31 -7.70 3.97
C LEU A 34 4.40 -8.73 3.60
N CYS A 35 5.13 -9.26 4.59
CA CYS A 35 6.09 -10.35 4.36
C CYS A 35 5.43 -11.62 3.80
N ALA A 36 4.20 -11.94 4.26
CA ALA A 36 3.46 -13.08 3.77
C ALA A 36 2.94 -12.86 2.35
N MET A 37 2.43 -11.66 2.05
CA MET A 37 2.01 -11.23 0.71
C MET A 37 3.17 -11.30 -0.30
N GLU A 38 4.34 -10.76 0.08
CA GLU A 38 5.55 -10.80 -0.75
C GLU A 38 5.95 -12.25 -1.09
N LYS A 39 5.93 -13.14 -0.10
CA LYS A 39 6.24 -14.58 -0.29
C LYS A 39 5.20 -15.25 -1.17
N ALA A 40 3.91 -14.98 -0.96
CA ALA A 40 2.82 -15.54 -1.76
C ALA A 40 2.90 -15.07 -3.22
N GLY A 41 3.16 -13.79 -3.45
CA GLY A 41 3.39 -13.22 -4.78
C GLY A 41 4.54 -13.91 -5.50
N LYS A 42 5.71 -14.08 -4.85
CA LYS A 42 6.87 -14.78 -5.41
C LYS A 42 6.60 -16.24 -5.76
N ALA A 43 5.88 -16.95 -4.89
CA ALA A 43 5.56 -18.36 -5.08
C ALA A 43 4.47 -18.58 -6.15
N SER A 44 3.67 -17.57 -6.46
CA SER A 44 2.58 -17.70 -7.41
C SER A 44 3.08 -17.95 -8.83
N LYS A 45 2.46 -18.92 -9.50
CA LYS A 45 2.67 -19.20 -10.94
C LYS A 45 1.82 -18.29 -11.83
N ASN A 46 0.80 -17.65 -11.27
CA ASN A 46 -0.05 -16.73 -12.02
C ASN A 46 0.62 -15.33 -12.06
N LYS A 47 0.86 -14.83 -13.28
CA LYS A 47 1.58 -13.57 -13.50
C LYS A 47 0.84 -12.36 -12.90
N LEU A 48 -0.47 -12.27 -13.09
CA LEU A 48 -1.30 -11.20 -12.54
C LEU A 48 -1.21 -11.17 -11.02
N PHE A 49 -1.44 -12.31 -10.37
CA PHE A 49 -1.39 -12.41 -8.90
C PHE A 49 0.00 -12.03 -8.38
N ARG A 50 1.07 -12.53 -9.01
CA ARG A 50 2.43 -12.14 -8.67
C ARG A 50 2.63 -10.63 -8.77
N GLN A 51 2.26 -10.02 -9.90
CA GLN A 51 2.45 -8.58 -10.09
C GLN A 51 1.61 -7.76 -9.10
N TYR A 52 0.37 -8.17 -8.86
CA TYR A 52 -0.54 -7.50 -7.95
C TYR A 52 -0.05 -7.53 -6.50
N GLU A 53 0.37 -8.69 -5.99
CA GLU A 53 0.88 -8.82 -4.63
C GLU A 53 2.17 -8.04 -4.43
N LEU A 54 3.15 -8.18 -5.34
CA LEU A 54 4.43 -7.46 -5.25
C LEU A 54 4.23 -5.94 -5.31
N LEU A 55 3.32 -5.47 -6.18
CA LEU A 55 2.95 -4.06 -6.25
C LEU A 55 2.24 -3.60 -4.97
N SER A 56 1.36 -4.41 -4.41
CA SER A 56 0.61 -4.09 -3.18
C SER A 56 1.54 -3.94 -1.97
N VAL A 57 2.55 -4.81 -1.85
CA VAL A 57 3.60 -4.67 -0.82
C VAL A 57 4.38 -3.38 -1.02
N ALA A 58 4.88 -3.14 -2.24
CA ALA A 58 5.65 -1.93 -2.54
C ALA A 58 4.87 -0.64 -2.24
N LEU A 59 3.61 -0.54 -2.69
CA LEU A 59 2.77 0.62 -2.43
C LEU A 59 2.47 0.79 -0.93
N SER A 60 2.31 -0.31 -0.18
CA SER A 60 2.08 -0.25 1.26
C SER A 60 3.32 0.28 2.01
N ASP A 61 4.51 -0.18 1.64
CA ASP A 61 5.77 0.31 2.18
C ASP A 61 6.01 1.80 1.84
N ILE A 62 5.68 2.23 0.61
CA ILE A 62 5.77 3.66 0.24
C ILE A 62 4.78 4.49 1.07
N LYS A 63 3.52 4.05 1.22
CA LYS A 63 2.52 4.74 2.06
C LYS A 63 2.99 4.86 3.51
N LEU A 64 3.57 3.79 4.05
CA LEU A 64 4.15 3.76 5.39
C LEU A 64 5.32 4.74 5.52
N ALA A 65 6.24 4.74 4.55
CA ALA A 65 7.39 5.65 4.52
C ALA A 65 6.97 7.12 4.47
N VAL A 66 5.99 7.46 3.62
CA VAL A 66 5.40 8.81 3.54
C VAL A 66 4.80 9.23 4.87
N ARG A 67 4.02 8.34 5.51
CA ARG A 67 3.37 8.64 6.79
C ARG A 67 4.40 8.83 7.91
N ALA A 68 5.40 7.96 7.97
CA ALA A 68 6.49 8.03 8.95
C ALA A 68 7.32 9.30 8.78
N GLN A 69 7.64 9.69 7.53
CA GLN A 69 8.32 10.95 7.21
C GLN A 69 7.52 12.16 7.69
N LYS A 70 6.21 12.20 7.40
CA LYS A 70 5.31 13.27 7.86
C LYS A 70 5.21 13.36 9.39
N MET A 71 5.32 12.22 10.07
CA MET A 71 5.29 12.13 11.53
C MET A 71 6.66 12.31 12.19
N GLY A 72 7.74 12.52 11.43
CA GLY A 72 9.10 12.65 11.98
C GLY A 72 9.60 11.39 12.68
N LYS A 73 9.17 10.20 12.24
CA LYS A 73 9.61 8.94 12.83
C LYS A 73 11.08 8.66 12.50
N PRO A 74 11.86 8.10 13.44
CA PRO A 74 13.28 7.84 13.24
C PRO A 74 13.51 6.69 12.25
N LEU A 75 14.73 6.60 11.71
CA LEU A 75 15.15 5.52 10.82
C LEU A 75 14.92 4.12 11.43
N SER A 76 15.16 3.96 12.73
CA SER A 76 14.95 2.68 13.44
C SER A 76 13.51 2.20 13.36
N PHE A 77 12.53 3.11 13.44
CA PHE A 77 11.12 2.78 13.27
C PHE A 77 10.84 2.27 11.86
N LEU A 78 11.33 2.99 10.84
CA LEU A 78 11.16 2.59 9.44
C LEU A 78 11.79 1.24 9.13
N GLN A 79 13.00 0.98 9.63
CA GLN A 79 13.67 -0.31 9.47
C GLN A 79 12.94 -1.46 10.14
N GLN A 80 12.23 -1.19 11.25
CA GLN A 80 11.36 -2.17 11.92
C GLN A 80 10.02 -2.34 11.22
N ALA A 81 9.48 -1.28 10.61
CA ALA A 81 8.13 -1.28 10.06
C ALA A 81 8.05 -1.77 8.60
N LEU A 82 9.00 -1.39 7.75
CA LEU A 82 8.97 -1.73 6.32
C LEU A 82 9.23 -3.23 6.09
N ALA A 83 8.44 -3.84 5.21
CA ALA A 83 8.63 -5.24 4.84
C ALA A 83 9.62 -5.38 3.68
N PRO A 84 10.30 -6.53 3.52
CA PRO A 84 11.11 -6.76 2.33
C PRO A 84 10.25 -6.74 1.06
N SER A 85 10.70 -6.00 0.04
CA SER A 85 9.98 -5.85 -1.23
C SER A 85 10.85 -6.25 -2.42
N SER A 86 10.24 -6.81 -3.47
CA SER A 86 10.92 -7.11 -4.74
C SER A 86 11.07 -5.90 -5.64
N LEU A 87 10.25 -4.87 -5.45
CA LEU A 87 10.18 -3.70 -6.33
C LEU A 87 10.94 -2.50 -5.77
N LEU A 88 11.38 -2.58 -4.51
CA LEU A 88 11.98 -1.47 -3.77
C LEU A 88 13.17 -1.96 -2.96
N ASP A 89 14.18 -1.10 -2.83
CA ASP A 89 15.17 -1.24 -1.77
C ASP A 89 14.63 -0.58 -0.50
N THR A 90 14.16 -1.40 0.43
CA THR A 90 13.48 -0.93 1.65
C THR A 90 14.41 -0.21 2.61
N ASP A 91 15.70 -0.52 2.58
CA ASP A 91 16.70 0.18 3.40
C ASP A 91 16.98 1.57 2.84
N LEU A 92 17.10 1.70 1.52
CA LEU A 92 17.22 3.01 0.88
C LEU A 92 15.96 3.85 1.05
N LEU A 93 14.77 3.24 0.93
CA LEU A 93 13.49 3.91 1.22
C LEU A 93 13.44 4.42 2.66
N ALA A 94 13.82 3.59 3.64
CA ALA A 94 13.86 3.97 5.05
C ALA A 94 14.79 5.17 5.28
N ARG A 95 15.99 5.13 4.71
CA ARG A 95 16.99 6.22 4.83
C ARG A 95 16.49 7.50 4.20
N ALA A 96 15.91 7.42 3.00
CA ALA A 96 15.37 8.58 2.29
C ALA A 96 14.23 9.23 3.09
N ALA A 97 13.26 8.43 3.55
CA ALA A 97 12.13 8.90 4.34
C ALA A 97 12.52 9.49 5.71
N ALA A 98 13.55 8.94 6.36
CA ALA A 98 14.05 9.48 7.63
C ALA A 98 14.83 10.79 7.47
N LYS A 99 15.37 11.06 6.27
CA LYS A 99 16.25 12.21 6.01
C LYS A 99 15.46 13.47 5.67
N SER A 100 14.64 13.42 4.62
CA SER A 100 13.82 14.56 4.20
C SER A 100 12.72 14.15 3.22
N ARG A 101 11.77 15.06 2.98
CA ARG A 101 10.72 14.85 1.97
C ARG A 101 11.31 14.85 0.56
N GLU A 102 12.30 15.70 0.32
CA GLU A 102 13.00 15.86 -0.94
C GLU A 102 13.79 14.59 -1.29
N ASP A 103 14.48 14.00 -0.30
CA ASP A 103 15.19 12.73 -0.48
C ASP A 103 14.23 11.58 -0.76
N LEU A 104 13.07 11.54 -0.09
CA LEU A 104 12.02 10.56 -0.38
C LEU A 104 11.52 10.68 -1.82
N PHE A 105 11.27 11.90 -2.30
CA PHE A 105 10.85 12.13 -3.69
C PHE A 105 11.93 11.69 -4.68
N ALA A 106 13.18 12.08 -4.45
CA ALA A 106 14.31 11.67 -5.30
C ALA A 106 14.48 10.15 -5.34
N TYR A 107 14.27 9.46 -4.22
CA TYR A 107 14.26 8.01 -4.18
C TYR A 107 13.14 7.42 -5.06
N LEU A 108 11.90 7.91 -4.90
CA LEU A 108 10.76 7.44 -5.69
C LEU A 108 10.95 7.64 -7.19
N ASP A 109 11.47 8.81 -7.60
CA ASP A 109 11.82 9.08 -9.00
C ASP A 109 12.83 8.05 -9.53
N LYS A 110 13.90 7.79 -8.76
CA LYS A 110 14.97 6.85 -9.15
C LYS A 110 14.49 5.42 -9.31
N VAL A 111 13.51 4.97 -8.53
CA VAL A 111 12.99 3.59 -8.57
C VAL A 111 11.75 3.42 -9.46
N GLY A 112 11.41 4.42 -10.29
CA GLY A 112 10.29 4.33 -11.24
C GLY A 112 8.91 4.60 -10.63
N PHE A 113 8.88 5.22 -9.44
CA PHE A 113 7.67 5.67 -8.73
C PHE A 113 7.54 7.20 -8.73
N GLY A 114 8.12 7.89 -9.73
CA GLY A 114 8.13 9.36 -9.76
C GLY A 114 6.73 10.01 -9.82
N ASP A 115 5.78 9.37 -10.50
CA ASP A 115 4.37 9.81 -10.49
C ASP A 115 3.77 9.86 -9.07
N ALA A 116 4.27 9.00 -8.16
CA ALA A 116 3.87 9.01 -6.76
C ALA A 116 4.41 10.26 -6.05
N ALA A 117 5.66 10.66 -6.35
CA ALA A 117 6.24 11.90 -5.83
C ALA A 117 5.50 13.13 -6.34
N GLU A 118 5.13 13.17 -7.62
CA GLU A 118 4.30 14.24 -8.19
C GLU A 118 2.92 14.31 -7.53
N SER A 119 2.28 13.17 -7.33
CA SER A 119 0.99 13.10 -6.63
C SER A 119 1.12 13.59 -5.17
N LEU A 120 2.21 13.27 -4.48
CA LEU A 120 2.50 13.75 -3.13
C LEU A 120 2.75 15.26 -3.06
N LYS A 121 3.29 15.87 -4.13
CA LYS A 121 3.46 17.33 -4.22
C LYS A 121 2.11 18.03 -4.33
N GLN A 122 1.14 17.42 -5.01
CA GLN A 122 -0.23 17.91 -5.09
C GLN A 122 -0.93 17.79 -3.73
N SER A 123 -1.10 16.58 -3.21
CA SER A 123 -1.69 16.34 -1.90
C SER A 123 -1.54 14.89 -1.43
N GLY A 124 -1.81 14.64 -0.14
CA GLY A 124 -1.90 13.26 0.36
C GLY A 124 -3.08 12.47 -0.23
N ALA A 125 -4.18 13.14 -0.57
CA ALA A 125 -5.34 12.49 -1.20
C ALA A 125 -5.05 12.09 -2.65
N ALA A 126 -4.35 12.96 -3.40
CA ALA A 126 -3.89 12.67 -4.75
C ALA A 126 -2.94 11.46 -4.76
N PHE A 127 -2.00 11.39 -3.81
CA PHE A 127 -1.13 10.22 -3.66
C PHE A 127 -1.88 8.92 -3.34
N GLU A 128 -2.81 8.93 -2.39
CA GLU A 128 -3.61 7.72 -2.07
C GLU A 128 -4.45 7.27 -3.27
N ARG A 129 -5.00 8.22 -4.03
CA ARG A 129 -5.71 7.95 -5.28
C ARG A 129 -4.78 7.34 -6.33
N TRP A 130 -3.57 7.88 -6.48
CA TRP A 130 -2.56 7.36 -7.41
C TRP A 130 -2.20 5.91 -7.10
N CYS A 131 -1.95 5.58 -5.82
CA CYS A 131 -1.64 4.20 -5.43
C CYS A 131 -2.77 3.23 -5.80
N ASP A 132 -4.01 3.60 -5.49
CA ASP A 132 -5.18 2.77 -5.76
C ASP A 132 -5.43 2.66 -7.28
N ASN A 133 -5.22 3.74 -8.05
CA ASN A 133 -5.30 3.73 -9.51
C ASN A 133 -4.21 2.86 -10.15
N LYS A 134 -2.97 2.88 -9.64
CA LYS A 134 -1.87 2.05 -10.15
C LYS A 134 -2.19 0.56 -10.07
N GLN A 135 -2.89 0.13 -9.00
CA GLN A 135 -3.38 -1.24 -8.88
C GLN A 135 -4.50 -1.53 -9.89
N ILE A 136 -5.45 -0.62 -10.08
CA ILE A 136 -6.53 -0.78 -11.07
C ILE A 136 -5.98 -0.86 -12.51
N ASP A 137 -4.99 -0.04 -12.84
CA ASP A 137 -4.36 -0.03 -14.17
C ASP A 137 -3.66 -1.36 -14.48
N LEU A 138 -3.09 -2.02 -13.47
CA LEU A 138 -2.56 -3.38 -13.62
C LEU A 138 -3.68 -4.37 -13.96
N LEU A 139 -4.82 -4.30 -13.26
CA LEU A 139 -5.96 -5.19 -13.50
C LEU A 139 -6.56 -5.00 -14.90
N LYS A 140 -6.61 -3.77 -15.40
CA LYS A 140 -7.20 -3.45 -16.73
C LYS A 140 -6.49 -4.17 -17.89
N GLN A 141 -5.22 -4.52 -17.72
CA GLN A 141 -4.45 -5.26 -18.74
C GLN A 141 -5.00 -6.67 -18.99
N GLU A 142 -5.71 -7.24 -18.00
CA GLU A 142 -6.23 -8.60 -18.04
C GLU A 142 -7.64 -8.68 -18.63
N LYS A 143 -8.29 -7.54 -18.91
CA LYS A 143 -9.66 -7.47 -19.44
C LYS A 143 -9.85 -8.26 -20.75
N TYR A 144 -8.76 -8.49 -21.48
CA TYR A 144 -8.77 -9.17 -22.77
C TYR A 144 -8.13 -10.58 -22.74
N ASP A 145 -7.61 -11.03 -21.59
CA ASP A 145 -7.07 -12.38 -21.46
C ASP A 145 -8.17 -13.40 -21.17
N ILE A 146 -8.78 -13.94 -22.23
CA ILE A 146 -9.86 -14.93 -22.15
C ILE A 146 -9.40 -16.34 -21.73
N ALA A 147 -8.10 -16.59 -21.64
CA ALA A 147 -7.55 -17.93 -21.42
C ALA A 147 -7.06 -18.16 -19.97
N SER A 148 -7.18 -17.17 -19.10
CA SER A 148 -6.70 -17.26 -17.72
C SER A 148 -7.80 -16.95 -16.68
N VAL A 149 -7.47 -17.15 -15.40
CA VAL A 149 -8.32 -16.70 -14.27
C VAL A 149 -8.24 -15.19 -14.05
N GLY A 150 -7.37 -14.50 -14.82
CA GLY A 150 -7.08 -13.07 -14.71
C GLY A 150 -8.34 -12.19 -14.72
N PRO A 151 -9.27 -12.35 -15.68
CA PRO A 151 -10.49 -11.53 -15.74
C PRO A 151 -11.38 -11.66 -14.50
N VAL A 152 -11.50 -12.87 -13.93
CA VAL A 152 -12.34 -13.10 -12.74
C VAL A 152 -11.73 -12.43 -11.52
N LEU A 153 -10.41 -12.56 -11.34
CA LEU A 153 -9.69 -11.92 -10.24
C LEU A 153 -9.69 -10.39 -10.38
N ALA A 154 -9.44 -9.89 -11.59
CA ALA A 154 -9.49 -8.47 -11.92
C ALA A 154 -10.87 -7.88 -11.63
N TYR A 155 -11.95 -8.58 -11.99
CA TYR A 155 -13.31 -8.18 -11.66
C TYR A 155 -13.55 -8.12 -10.15
N TYR A 156 -13.14 -9.16 -9.40
CA TYR A 156 -13.31 -9.18 -7.94
C TYR A 156 -12.62 -7.97 -7.27
N LEU A 157 -11.34 -7.76 -7.58
CA LEU A 157 -10.55 -6.66 -7.01
C LEU A 157 -11.06 -5.28 -7.47
N ALA A 158 -11.54 -5.18 -8.71
CA ALA A 158 -12.21 -3.98 -9.20
C ALA A 158 -13.47 -3.68 -8.37
N ARG A 159 -14.31 -4.68 -8.08
CA ARG A 159 -15.52 -4.50 -7.27
C ARG A 159 -15.20 -4.01 -5.86
N GLU A 160 -14.08 -4.44 -5.26
CA GLU A 160 -13.63 -3.89 -3.96
C GLU A 160 -13.31 -2.39 -4.06
N ASN A 161 -12.64 -1.97 -5.13
CA ASN A 161 -12.35 -0.55 -5.38
C ASN A 161 -13.62 0.29 -5.61
N GLU A 162 -14.62 -0.26 -6.30
CA GLU A 162 -15.92 0.41 -6.48
C GLU A 162 -16.67 0.57 -5.15
N ILE A 163 -16.67 -0.46 -4.29
CA ILE A 163 -17.26 -0.40 -2.95
C ILE A 163 -16.56 0.65 -2.10
N LYS A 164 -15.22 0.71 -2.16
CA LYS A 164 -14.43 1.74 -1.47
C LYS A 164 -14.78 3.15 -1.95
N THR A 165 -14.95 3.33 -3.26
CA THR A 165 -15.32 4.62 -3.86
C THR A 165 -16.74 5.03 -3.46
N ALA A 166 -17.70 4.10 -3.52
CA ALA A 166 -19.06 4.34 -3.05
C ALA A 166 -19.09 4.76 -1.57
N ARG A 167 -18.31 4.09 -0.71
CA ARG A 167 -18.19 4.47 0.70
C ARG A 167 -17.66 5.90 0.87
N ILE A 168 -16.64 6.28 0.11
CA ILE A 168 -16.07 7.63 0.16
C ILE A 168 -17.10 8.68 -0.25
N LEU A 169 -17.84 8.43 -1.33
CA LEU A 169 -18.91 9.31 -1.79
C LEU A 169 -19.99 9.47 -0.71
N LEU A 170 -20.47 8.36 -0.14
CA LEU A 170 -21.50 8.39 0.90
C LEU A 170 -21.03 9.11 2.16
N THR A 171 -19.82 8.83 2.64
CA THR A 171 -19.25 9.52 3.81
C THR A 171 -19.05 11.01 3.54
N ALA A 172 -18.53 11.39 2.37
CA ALA A 172 -18.31 12.79 2.05
C ALA A 172 -19.63 13.57 1.94
N LYS A 173 -20.64 13.00 1.28
CA LYS A 173 -21.98 13.61 1.20
C LYS A 173 -22.67 13.68 2.56
N ALA A 174 -22.56 12.65 3.39
CA ALA A 174 -23.11 12.67 4.76
C ALA A 174 -22.49 13.74 5.66
N ASN A 175 -21.23 14.12 5.40
CA ASN A 175 -20.51 15.15 6.16
C ASN A 175 -20.54 16.54 5.46
N GLY A 176 -21.28 16.69 4.37
CA GLY A 176 -21.43 17.96 3.66
C GLY A 176 -20.12 18.49 3.05
N PHE A 177 -19.22 17.60 2.61
CA PHE A 177 -18.00 18.03 1.91
C PHE A 177 -18.33 18.61 0.54
N ASP A 178 -17.57 19.63 0.14
CA ASP A 178 -17.66 20.26 -1.17
C ASP A 178 -17.31 19.26 -2.29
N ASP A 179 -17.93 19.45 -3.45
CA ASP A 179 -17.74 18.56 -4.60
C ASP A 179 -16.27 18.50 -5.06
N SER A 180 -15.50 19.58 -4.92
CA SER A 180 -14.06 19.61 -5.24
C SER A 180 -13.24 18.66 -4.35
N VAL A 181 -13.58 18.55 -3.06
CA VAL A 181 -12.94 17.62 -2.11
C VAL A 181 -13.32 16.18 -2.41
N ILE A 182 -14.54 15.98 -2.92
CA ILE A 182 -15.03 14.68 -3.36
C ILE A 182 -14.27 14.24 -4.61
N GLU A 183 -14.20 15.09 -5.64
CA GLU A 183 -13.50 14.84 -6.90
C GLU A 183 -12.03 14.45 -6.68
N GLU A 184 -11.38 15.06 -5.68
CA GLU A 184 -10.00 14.73 -5.32
C GLU A 184 -9.82 13.31 -4.73
N ARG A 185 -10.91 12.68 -4.30
CA ARG A 185 -10.89 11.37 -3.64
C ARG A 185 -11.54 10.26 -4.45
N VAL A 186 -12.24 10.59 -5.54
CA VAL A 186 -12.81 9.61 -6.47
C VAL A 186 -11.67 8.90 -7.21
N ARG A 187 -11.74 7.56 -7.26
CA ARG A 187 -10.73 6.71 -7.89
C ARG A 187 -11.12 6.36 -9.32
N ALA A 188 -10.14 5.96 -10.11
CA ALA A 188 -10.40 5.37 -11.41
C ALA A 188 -11.25 4.11 -11.26
N MET A 189 -12.25 3.99 -12.13
CA MET A 189 -13.06 2.79 -12.23
C MET A 189 -12.39 1.80 -13.19
N TYR A 190 -12.67 0.51 -12.98
CA TYR A 190 -12.15 -0.57 -13.82
C TYR A 190 -12.84 -0.62 -15.20
N VAL A 191 -14.11 -0.23 -15.26
CA VAL A 191 -14.98 -0.29 -16.45
C VAL A 191 -14.44 0.57 -17.59
#